data_AF-A0AAU3FUE3-F1
#
_entry.id   AF-A0AAU3FUE3-F1
#
_cell.length_a   1.000
_cell.length_b   1.000
_cell.length_c   1.000
_cell.angle_alpha   90.00
_cell.angle_beta   90.00
_cell.angle_gamma   90.00
#
_symmetry.space_group_name_H-M   'P 1'
#
loop_
_entity.id
_entity.type
_entity.pdbx_description
1 polymer ?
#
loop_
_entity_poly.entity_id
_entity_poly.type
_entity_poly.pdbx_seq_one_letter_code
_entity_poly.pdbx_strand_id
1 'polypeptide(L)'
;MAASAHPGGRRPGKPAVKASSSAASGWIVALVTVVVVGGCIGVGVLNGDSGGTTVPAPAADERADTVPILAQAATSQGICYGWRLESYYGSVVSVGSNLGDGVAVVDNPACPRWVEVTAEVRYTSESSESSDSASLYVKGSTDMARADLYAVKNGLQRFGLDDGAFVDDPGWAVCRAAVALPLLMAEAGMAEPAATPAAVPGAAVAPLPDVGSDFWRDRWGWLLATAGLLLVAALLFTVGFVRRSRQRAQAPAGRTRGKA
;
A
#
# COMPACT_ATOMS: atom_id res chain seq x y z
N MET A 1 -100.98 11.19 21.87
CA MET A 1 -100.33 11.47 23.16
C MET A 1 -98.97 12.09 22.86
N ALA A 2 -98.85 13.38 23.15
CA ALA A 2 -97.64 14.18 23.00
C ALA A 2 -96.97 14.37 24.37
N ALA A 3 -95.78 15.00 24.34
CA ALA A 3 -94.87 15.35 25.44
C ALA A 3 -93.78 14.28 25.71
N SER A 4 -92.48 14.60 25.79
CA SER A 4 -91.83 15.91 25.93
C SER A 4 -90.32 15.79 25.63
N ALA A 5 -89.76 16.82 24.98
CA ALA A 5 -88.33 17.15 24.96
C ALA A 5 -87.90 17.67 26.36
N HIS A 6 -86.63 17.67 26.81
CA HIS A 6 -85.50 18.48 26.33
C HIS A 6 -84.21 18.15 27.18
N PRO A 7 -83.05 18.83 27.06
CA PRO A 7 -81.79 18.27 26.52
C PRO A 7 -80.62 18.21 27.53
N GLY A 8 -79.53 17.48 27.20
CA GLY A 8 -78.37 17.39 28.08
C GLY A 8 -77.03 17.16 27.37
N GLY A 9 -76.30 18.25 27.14
CA GLY A 9 -74.84 18.33 27.31
C GLY A 9 -73.91 17.63 26.29
N ARG A 10 -73.54 18.34 25.22
CA ARG A 10 -72.28 18.07 24.50
C ARG A 10 -71.10 18.56 25.33
N ARG A 11 -70.21 17.67 25.76
CA ARG A 11 -68.82 18.01 26.14
C ARG A 11 -67.91 17.86 24.92
N PRO A 12 -67.12 18.88 24.54
CA PRO A 12 -66.04 18.73 23.56
C PRO A 12 -64.81 18.17 24.27
N GLY A 13 -64.29 17.02 23.82
CA GLY A 13 -63.20 16.34 24.52
C GLY A 13 -62.25 15.59 23.59
N LYS A 14 -61.11 16.26 23.34
CA LYS A 14 -59.80 15.79 22.85
C LYS A 14 -59.54 15.83 21.34
N PRO A 15 -58.65 16.72 20.86
CA PRO A 15 -57.94 16.48 19.61
C PRO A 15 -56.97 15.31 19.80
N ALA A 16 -56.95 14.40 18.82
CA ALA A 16 -55.96 13.33 18.72
C ALA A 16 -54.56 13.94 18.65
N VAL A 17 -53.72 13.61 19.63
CA VAL A 17 -52.29 13.90 19.57
C VAL A 17 -51.71 13.00 18.48
N LYS A 18 -51.50 13.57 17.28
CA LYS A 18 -50.66 12.94 16.26
C LYS A 18 -49.28 12.73 16.88
N ALA A 19 -48.92 11.47 17.12
CA ALA A 19 -47.56 11.08 17.43
C ALA A 19 -46.68 11.50 16.25
N SER A 20 -46.02 12.64 16.40
CA SER A 20 -45.06 13.18 15.44
C SER A 20 -43.88 12.21 15.38
N SER A 21 -43.80 11.52 14.25
CA SER A 21 -42.81 10.52 13.87
C SER A 21 -41.37 10.94 14.20
N SER A 22 -40.74 10.23 15.15
CA SER A 22 -39.29 10.21 15.37
C SER A 22 -38.51 9.48 14.26
N ALA A 23 -39.21 8.92 13.27
CA ALA A 23 -38.64 8.18 12.14
C ALA A 23 -37.58 8.99 11.35
N ALA A 24 -37.75 10.31 11.26
CA ALA A 24 -36.84 11.19 10.53
C ALA A 24 -35.46 11.41 11.19
N SER A 25 -35.30 11.11 12.49
CA SER A 25 -33.98 11.13 13.14
C SER A 25 -33.32 9.75 13.20
N GLY A 26 -34.12 8.67 13.20
CA GLY A 26 -33.61 7.31 13.21
C GLY A 26 -32.87 6.93 11.93
N TRP A 27 -33.40 7.33 10.76
CA TRP A 27 -32.77 7.00 9.48
C TRP A 27 -31.43 7.73 9.29
N ILE A 28 -31.30 8.99 9.75
CA ILE A 28 -30.04 9.74 9.65
C ILE A 28 -28.95 9.09 10.51
N VAL A 29 -29.30 8.66 11.74
CA VAL A 29 -28.36 7.94 12.61
C VAL A 29 -27.99 6.59 11.98
N ALA A 30 -28.96 5.84 11.43
CA ALA A 30 -28.68 4.59 10.75
C ALA A 30 -27.78 4.78 9.51
N LEU A 31 -28.00 5.85 8.73
CA LEU A 31 -27.22 6.15 7.52
C LEU A 31 -25.80 6.59 7.88
N VAL A 32 -25.63 7.40 8.93
CA VAL A 32 -24.30 7.77 9.46
C VAL A 32 -23.56 6.54 10.00
N THR A 33 -24.24 5.66 10.74
CA THR A 33 -23.61 4.42 11.24
C THR A 33 -23.23 3.49 10.09
N VAL A 34 -24.06 3.34 9.05
CA VAL A 34 -23.74 2.53 7.86
C VAL A 34 -22.60 3.15 7.06
N VAL A 35 -22.51 4.47 6.95
CA VAL A 35 -21.40 5.14 6.22
C VAL A 35 -20.10 5.11 7.02
N VAL A 36 -20.14 5.25 8.35
CA VAL A 36 -18.94 5.20 9.19
C VAL A 36 -18.45 3.76 9.35
N VAL A 37 -19.33 2.81 9.67
CA VAL A 37 -18.97 1.39 9.82
C VAL A 37 -18.70 0.76 8.45
N GLY A 38 -19.54 1.02 7.46
CA GLY A 38 -19.35 0.55 6.08
C GLY A 38 -18.21 1.27 5.34
N GLY A 39 -17.83 2.48 5.74
CA GLY A 39 -16.64 3.18 5.23
C GLY A 39 -15.34 2.64 5.84
N CYS A 40 -15.33 2.35 7.15
CA CYS A 40 -14.20 1.69 7.80
C CYS A 40 -14.01 0.25 7.34
N ILE A 41 -15.08 -0.46 6.99
CA ILE A 41 -15.01 -1.82 6.43
C ILE A 41 -14.76 -1.76 4.90
N GLY A 42 -15.37 -0.83 4.18
CA GLY A 42 -15.30 -0.74 2.72
C GLY A 42 -13.94 -0.30 2.17
N VAL A 43 -13.20 0.56 2.89
CA VAL A 43 -11.83 0.90 2.51
C VAL A 43 -10.86 -0.25 2.78
N GLY A 44 -11.19 -1.16 3.72
CA GLY A 44 -10.44 -2.40 3.93
C GLY A 44 -10.78 -3.52 2.93
N VAL A 45 -12.00 -3.52 2.34
CA VAL A 45 -12.48 -4.61 1.45
C VAL A 45 -12.25 -4.31 -0.05
N LEU A 46 -12.09 -3.03 -0.45
CA LEU A 46 -11.81 -2.69 -1.86
C LEU A 46 -10.31 -2.75 -2.23
N ASN A 47 -9.42 -2.89 -1.24
CA ASN A 47 -8.07 -3.43 -1.38
C ASN A 47 -8.02 -4.84 -0.78
N GLY A 48 -8.99 -5.69 -1.14
CA GLY A 48 -8.96 -7.10 -0.82
C GLY A 48 -7.85 -7.79 -1.60
N ASP A 49 -6.60 -7.60 -1.17
CA ASP A 49 -5.56 -8.57 -1.48
C ASP A 49 -5.84 -9.78 -0.58
N SER A 50 -6.50 -10.76 -1.16
CA SER A 50 -6.89 -11.98 -0.46
C SER A 50 -5.64 -12.83 -0.24
N GLY A 51 -4.97 -12.67 0.91
CA GLY A 51 -4.10 -13.65 1.57
C GLY A 51 -3.33 -14.62 0.67
N GLY A 52 -2.76 -14.10 -0.42
CA GLY A 52 -2.36 -14.92 -1.54
C GLY A 52 -1.00 -15.53 -1.28
N THR A 53 -0.87 -16.84 -1.43
CA THR A 53 0.45 -17.51 -1.41
C THR A 53 1.28 -17.23 -2.68
N THR A 54 0.86 -16.26 -3.49
CA THR A 54 1.44 -15.94 -4.80
C THR A 54 2.50 -14.87 -4.65
N VAL A 55 3.72 -15.19 -5.07
CA VAL A 55 4.84 -14.24 -5.08
C VAL A 55 4.71 -13.34 -6.32
N PRO A 56 4.62 -12.01 -6.19
CA PRO A 56 4.54 -11.12 -7.33
C PRO A 56 5.88 -11.07 -8.09
N ALA A 57 5.81 -11.06 -9.41
CA ALA A 57 6.98 -10.81 -10.25
C ALA A 57 7.37 -9.32 -10.20
N PRO A 58 8.66 -8.98 -10.46
CA PRO A 58 9.06 -7.59 -10.66
C PRO A 58 8.23 -6.94 -11.76
N ALA A 59 8.00 -5.63 -11.66
CA ALA A 59 7.29 -4.90 -12.70
C ALA A 59 8.09 -4.89 -14.03
N ALA A 60 7.40 -4.74 -15.15
CA ALA A 60 8.04 -4.86 -16.46
C ALA A 60 9.07 -3.76 -16.74
N ASP A 61 8.81 -2.54 -16.25
CA ASP A 61 9.72 -1.41 -16.27
C ASP A 61 10.94 -1.64 -15.37
N GLU A 62 10.77 -2.19 -14.17
CA GLU A 62 11.90 -2.55 -13.30
C GLU A 62 12.86 -3.53 -13.96
N ARG A 63 12.34 -4.55 -14.65
CA ARG A 63 13.17 -5.51 -15.41
C ARG A 63 13.84 -4.82 -16.60
N ALA A 64 13.09 -3.99 -17.34
CA ALA A 64 13.60 -3.25 -18.49
C ALA A 64 14.73 -2.29 -18.10
N ASP A 65 14.66 -1.65 -16.93
CA ASP A 65 15.68 -0.74 -16.40
C ASP A 65 16.89 -1.50 -15.81
N THR A 66 16.67 -2.70 -15.26
CA THR A 66 17.73 -3.53 -14.68
C THR A 66 18.70 -4.05 -15.74
N VAL A 67 18.18 -4.59 -16.86
CA VAL A 67 18.99 -5.19 -17.94
C VAL A 67 20.14 -4.30 -18.43
N PRO A 68 19.92 -3.03 -18.87
CA PRO A 68 21.01 -2.20 -19.40
C PRO A 68 22.08 -1.87 -18.36
N ILE A 69 21.72 -1.73 -17.08
CA ILE A 69 22.67 -1.53 -15.98
C ILE A 69 23.59 -2.75 -15.85
N LEU A 70 23.00 -3.95 -15.84
CA LEU A 70 23.76 -5.20 -15.78
C LEU A 70 24.62 -5.41 -17.04
N ALA A 71 24.12 -5.06 -18.21
CA ALA A 71 24.87 -5.12 -19.48
C ALA A 71 26.11 -4.24 -19.48
N GLN A 72 25.99 -3.00 -18.98
CA GLN A 72 27.12 -2.09 -18.83
C GLN A 72 28.15 -2.64 -17.84
N ALA A 73 27.71 -3.08 -16.66
CA ALA A 73 28.58 -3.67 -15.65
C ALA A 73 29.32 -4.88 -16.20
N ALA A 74 28.61 -5.80 -16.84
CA ALA A 74 29.17 -7.02 -17.43
C ALA A 74 30.23 -6.71 -18.49
N THR A 75 30.01 -5.69 -19.32
CA THR A 75 30.97 -5.24 -20.33
C THR A 75 32.27 -4.74 -19.68
N SER A 76 32.17 -4.01 -18.57
CA SER A 76 33.35 -3.46 -17.89
C SER A 76 34.09 -4.45 -16.99
N GLN A 77 33.37 -5.39 -16.36
CA GLN A 77 33.92 -6.29 -15.35
C GLN A 77 34.19 -7.70 -15.90
N GLY A 78 33.69 -8.03 -17.10
CA GLY A 78 33.85 -9.35 -17.70
C GLY A 78 33.11 -10.47 -16.95
N ILE A 79 32.06 -10.13 -16.21
CA ILE A 79 31.24 -11.06 -15.41
C ILE A 79 29.77 -10.84 -15.80
N CYS A 80 29.04 -11.90 -16.12
CA CYS A 80 27.60 -11.80 -16.31
C CYS A 80 26.89 -11.64 -14.97
N TYR A 81 25.90 -10.75 -14.92
CA TYR A 81 25.10 -10.49 -13.73
C TYR A 81 23.65 -10.84 -14.00
N GLY A 82 22.99 -11.49 -13.05
CA GLY A 82 21.59 -11.87 -13.19
C GLY A 82 20.82 -11.95 -11.89
N TRP A 83 19.53 -12.22 -12.05
CA TRP A 83 18.58 -12.36 -10.97
C TRP A 83 17.64 -13.53 -11.22
N ARG A 84 17.15 -14.09 -10.10
CA ARG A 84 16.19 -15.18 -10.10
C ARG A 84 15.30 -15.05 -8.87
N LEU A 85 14.00 -14.93 -9.12
CA LEU A 85 12.97 -14.92 -8.09
C LEU A 85 12.16 -16.21 -8.20
N GLU A 86 12.05 -16.92 -7.09
CA GLU A 86 11.36 -18.19 -6.98
C GLU A 86 10.32 -18.13 -5.85
N SER A 87 9.22 -18.84 -6.04
CA SER A 87 8.38 -19.22 -4.92
C SER A 87 8.99 -20.44 -4.24
N TYR A 88 8.90 -20.50 -2.91
CA TYR A 88 9.29 -21.66 -2.10
C TYR A 88 8.64 -22.98 -2.54
N TYR A 89 7.50 -22.91 -3.24
CA TYR A 89 6.83 -24.06 -3.81
C TYR A 89 7.43 -24.55 -5.15
N GLY A 90 8.59 -24.02 -5.54
CA GLY A 90 9.41 -24.50 -6.66
C GLY A 90 9.08 -23.87 -8.02
N SER A 91 8.24 -22.83 -8.08
CA SER A 91 7.99 -22.09 -9.32
C SER A 91 8.97 -20.93 -9.48
N VAL A 92 9.61 -20.86 -10.65
CA VAL A 92 10.36 -19.66 -11.04
C VAL A 92 9.36 -18.57 -11.40
N VAL A 93 9.40 -17.47 -10.66
CA VAL A 93 8.52 -16.31 -10.82
C VAL A 93 9.10 -15.34 -11.85
N SER A 94 10.41 -15.08 -11.76
CA SER A 94 11.13 -14.18 -12.67
C SER A 94 12.59 -14.58 -12.78
N VAL A 95 13.15 -14.39 -13.97
CA VAL A 95 14.58 -14.62 -14.23
C VAL A 95 15.04 -13.59 -15.26
N GLY A 96 16.27 -13.12 -15.14
CA GLY A 96 16.88 -12.26 -16.15
C GLY A 96 18.34 -11.96 -15.87
N SER A 97 18.96 -11.26 -16.80
CA SER A 97 20.39 -10.98 -16.75
C SER A 97 20.81 -9.78 -17.60
N ASN A 98 22.11 -9.51 -17.61
CA ASN A 98 22.77 -8.62 -18.57
C ASN A 98 22.51 -8.98 -20.04
N LEU A 99 22.01 -10.19 -20.34
CA LEU A 99 21.65 -10.62 -21.71
C LEU A 99 20.18 -10.36 -22.05
N GLY A 100 19.34 -10.01 -21.07
CA GLY A 100 17.93 -9.70 -21.29
C GLY A 100 16.99 -10.17 -20.17
N ASP A 101 15.77 -9.65 -20.21
CA ASP A 101 14.65 -10.17 -19.42
C ASP A 101 14.29 -11.60 -19.88
N GLY A 102 14.06 -12.50 -18.94
CA GLY A 102 13.79 -13.92 -19.22
C GLY A 102 15.04 -14.75 -19.56
N VAL A 103 16.25 -14.17 -19.54
CA VAL A 103 17.50 -14.89 -19.88
C VAL A 103 18.33 -15.12 -18.63
N ALA A 104 18.48 -16.38 -18.22
CA ALA A 104 19.33 -16.75 -17.09
C ALA A 104 20.84 -16.65 -17.43
N VAL A 105 21.67 -16.36 -16.42
CA VAL A 105 23.13 -16.48 -16.53
C VAL A 105 23.62 -17.90 -16.28
N VAL A 106 22.91 -18.65 -15.43
CA VAL A 106 23.24 -20.04 -15.09
C VAL A 106 23.09 -20.92 -16.33
N ASP A 107 24.08 -21.77 -16.58
CA ASP A 107 24.17 -22.70 -17.73
C ASP A 107 24.11 -22.02 -19.11
N ASN A 108 24.23 -20.70 -19.17
CA ASN A 108 24.24 -19.96 -20.41
C ASN A 108 25.67 -19.92 -21.00
N PRO A 109 25.90 -20.46 -22.21
CA PRO A 109 27.24 -20.52 -22.80
C PRO A 109 27.84 -19.13 -23.10
N ALA A 110 27.01 -18.08 -23.19
CA ALA A 110 27.49 -16.70 -23.32
C ALA A 110 28.01 -16.12 -21.99
N CYS A 111 27.78 -16.80 -20.87
CA CYS A 111 28.16 -16.38 -19.52
C CYS A 111 29.01 -17.44 -18.82
N PRO A 112 30.26 -17.70 -19.28
CA PRO A 112 31.14 -18.66 -18.63
C PRO A 112 31.55 -18.24 -17.21
N ARG A 113 31.54 -16.93 -16.93
CA ARG A 113 31.79 -16.34 -15.62
C ARG A 113 30.60 -15.48 -15.22
N TRP A 114 29.96 -15.77 -14.09
CA TRP A 114 28.68 -15.16 -13.75
C TRP A 114 28.43 -15.08 -12.25
N VAL A 115 27.53 -14.16 -11.87
CA VAL A 115 26.94 -14.02 -10.54
C VAL A 115 25.44 -13.81 -10.67
N GLU A 116 24.65 -14.53 -9.89
CA GLU A 116 23.20 -14.43 -9.85
C GLU A 116 22.74 -14.25 -8.40
N VAL A 117 21.87 -13.27 -8.16
CA VAL A 117 21.09 -13.23 -6.92
C VAL A 117 19.86 -14.12 -7.08
N THR A 118 19.67 -15.07 -6.17
CA THR A 118 18.47 -15.90 -6.07
C THR A 118 17.72 -15.56 -4.80
N ALA A 119 16.44 -15.22 -4.93
CA ALA A 119 15.53 -15.07 -3.81
C ALA A 119 14.42 -16.12 -3.89
N GLU A 120 14.21 -16.83 -2.79
CA GLU A 120 13.13 -17.80 -2.63
C GLU A 120 12.15 -17.26 -1.58
N VAL A 121 10.91 -17.03 -1.99
CA VAL A 121 9.89 -16.37 -1.17
C VAL A 121 8.75 -17.32 -0.87
N ARG A 122 8.38 -17.38 0.41
CA ARG A 122 7.27 -18.17 0.91
C ARG A 122 6.23 -17.24 1.53
N TYR A 123 5.11 -17.11 0.84
CA TYR A 123 3.90 -16.58 1.44
C TYR A 123 3.01 -17.71 1.95
N THR A 124 2.51 -17.56 3.16
CA THR A 124 1.59 -18.49 3.81
C THR A 124 0.15 -18.00 3.63
N SER A 125 -0.81 -18.91 3.74
CA SER A 125 -2.22 -18.51 3.69
C SER A 125 -2.60 -17.74 4.96
N GLU A 126 -3.54 -16.79 4.86
CA GLU A 126 -4.09 -16.06 6.02
C GLU A 126 -4.56 -16.94 7.19
N SER A 127 -5.00 -18.17 6.91
CA SER A 127 -5.41 -19.15 7.92
C SER A 127 -4.26 -19.90 8.59
N SER A 128 -3.02 -19.62 8.19
CA SER A 128 -1.83 -20.26 8.72
C SER A 128 -1.25 -19.44 9.86
N GLU A 129 -0.88 -20.12 10.95
CA GLU A 129 -0.08 -19.51 12.04
C GLU A 129 1.41 -19.37 11.65
N SER A 130 1.81 -19.84 10.47
CA SER A 130 3.19 -19.73 9.98
C SER A 130 3.42 -18.35 9.37
N SER A 131 4.54 -17.72 9.72
CA SER A 131 4.94 -16.44 9.13
C SER A 131 5.44 -16.61 7.69
N ASP A 132 5.28 -15.54 6.91
CA ASP A 132 5.96 -15.38 5.64
C ASP A 132 7.48 -15.33 5.84
N SER A 133 8.21 -15.75 4.82
CA SER A 133 9.67 -15.79 4.89
C SER A 133 10.30 -15.67 3.50
N ALA A 134 11.50 -15.13 3.45
CA ALA A 134 12.34 -15.15 2.27
C ALA A 134 13.71 -15.77 2.60
N SER A 135 14.35 -16.36 1.59
CA SER A 135 15.70 -16.87 1.66
C SER A 135 16.52 -16.32 0.49
N LEU A 136 17.57 -15.59 0.82
CA LEU A 136 18.44 -14.93 -0.15
C LEU A 136 19.76 -15.68 -0.33
N TYR A 137 20.14 -15.87 -1.59
CA TYR A 137 21.40 -16.49 -2.00
C TYR A 137 22.09 -15.67 -3.08
N VAL A 138 23.42 -15.64 -3.05
CA VAL A 138 24.22 -15.18 -4.19
C VAL A 138 25.00 -16.39 -4.69
N LYS A 139 24.77 -16.75 -5.94
CA LYS A 139 25.42 -17.86 -6.64
C LYS A 139 26.39 -17.30 -7.67
N GLY A 140 27.41 -18.06 -8.02
CA GLY A 140 28.35 -17.68 -9.06
C GLY A 140 28.96 -18.89 -9.76
N SER A 141 29.75 -18.61 -10.80
CA SER A 141 30.53 -19.62 -11.51
C SER A 141 31.56 -20.31 -10.61
N THR A 142 32.07 -21.45 -11.04
CA THR A 142 32.91 -22.36 -10.22
C THR A 142 34.27 -21.78 -9.83
N ASP A 143 34.71 -20.70 -10.48
CA ASP A 143 35.92 -19.95 -10.15
C ASP A 143 35.76 -19.01 -8.95
N MET A 144 34.54 -18.80 -8.45
CA MET A 144 34.25 -17.92 -7.32
C MET A 144 34.17 -18.70 -6.02
N ALA A 145 34.93 -18.26 -5.01
CA ALA A 145 34.90 -18.92 -3.71
C ALA A 145 33.59 -18.62 -2.99
N ARG A 146 33.04 -19.65 -2.32
CA ARG A 146 31.79 -19.52 -1.57
C ARG A 146 31.86 -18.46 -0.48
N ALA A 147 33.02 -18.27 0.15
CA ALA A 147 33.22 -17.25 1.18
C ALA A 147 33.04 -15.82 0.63
N ASP A 148 33.53 -15.57 -0.58
CA ASP A 148 33.44 -14.26 -1.22
C ASP A 148 31.99 -13.96 -1.64
N LEU A 149 31.27 -14.96 -2.19
CA LEU A 149 29.84 -14.84 -2.49
C LEU A 149 29.00 -14.60 -1.22
N TYR A 150 29.38 -15.17 -0.07
CA TYR A 150 28.74 -14.84 1.21
C TYR A 150 29.00 -13.41 1.64
N ALA A 151 30.21 -12.88 1.43
CA ALA A 151 30.52 -11.48 1.71
C ALA A 151 29.67 -10.54 0.84
N VAL A 152 29.51 -10.86 -0.45
CA VAL A 152 28.60 -10.14 -1.37
C VAL A 152 27.16 -10.21 -0.88
N LYS A 153 26.65 -11.40 -0.53
CA LYS A 153 25.30 -11.57 0.02
C LYS A 153 25.07 -10.71 1.26
N ASN A 154 26.02 -10.71 2.20
CA ASN A 154 25.92 -9.88 3.41
C ASN A 154 26.00 -8.38 3.09
N GLY A 155 26.70 -8.01 2.02
CA GLY A 155 26.76 -6.63 1.54
C GLY A 155 25.40 -6.07 1.09
N LEU A 156 24.49 -6.92 0.60
CA LEU A 156 23.14 -6.51 0.21
C LEU A 156 22.35 -5.88 1.37
N GLN A 157 22.58 -6.33 2.60
CA GLN A 157 21.94 -5.78 3.80
C GLN A 157 22.25 -4.29 4.00
N ARG A 158 23.43 -3.81 3.55
CA ARG A 158 23.77 -2.37 3.62
C ARG A 158 22.88 -1.50 2.75
N PHE A 159 22.21 -2.10 1.76
CA PHE A 159 21.25 -1.44 0.88
C PHE A 159 19.80 -1.66 1.33
N GLY A 160 19.58 -2.23 2.51
CA GLY A 160 18.24 -2.61 2.98
C GLY A 160 17.65 -3.79 2.22
N LEU A 161 18.48 -4.60 1.55
CA LEU A 161 18.06 -5.78 0.79
C LEU A 161 18.27 -7.02 1.66
N ASP A 162 17.48 -7.11 2.72
CA ASP A 162 17.41 -8.25 3.65
C ASP A 162 16.13 -9.07 3.45
N ASP A 163 16.01 -10.17 4.20
CA ASP A 163 14.88 -11.09 4.06
C ASP A 163 13.52 -10.40 4.25
N GLY A 164 13.44 -9.33 5.06
CA GLY A 164 12.22 -8.53 5.25
C GLY A 164 11.82 -7.77 3.99
N ALA A 165 12.78 -7.10 3.35
CA ALA A 165 12.54 -6.41 2.08
C ALA A 165 12.06 -7.37 0.97
N PHE A 166 12.57 -8.60 0.95
CA PHE A 166 12.12 -9.63 0.01
C PHE A 166 10.75 -10.24 0.37
N VAL A 167 10.30 -10.16 1.62
CA VAL A 167 8.93 -10.50 1.99
C VAL A 167 7.99 -9.36 1.60
N ASP A 168 8.37 -8.12 1.83
CA ASP A 168 7.51 -6.94 1.62
C ASP A 168 7.32 -6.61 0.12
N ASP A 169 8.40 -6.64 -0.67
CA ASP A 169 8.36 -6.34 -2.11
C ASP A 169 9.41 -7.18 -2.88
N PRO A 170 9.13 -8.47 -3.14
CA PRO A 170 10.10 -9.37 -3.76
C PRO A 170 10.48 -8.98 -5.18
N GLY A 171 9.55 -8.39 -5.92
CA GLY A 171 9.73 -7.96 -7.30
C GLY A 171 10.74 -6.82 -7.39
N TRP A 172 10.53 -5.76 -6.62
CA TRP A 172 11.46 -4.65 -6.53
C TRP A 172 12.81 -5.07 -5.94
N ALA A 173 12.79 -5.84 -4.84
CA ALA A 173 13.99 -6.21 -4.10
C ALA A 173 14.97 -7.05 -4.94
N VAL A 174 14.47 -7.99 -5.76
CA VAL A 174 15.34 -8.85 -6.58
C VAL A 174 16.04 -8.07 -7.69
N CYS A 175 15.36 -7.13 -8.34
CA CYS A 175 15.95 -6.23 -9.33
C CYS A 175 16.98 -5.29 -8.69
N ARG A 176 16.67 -4.72 -7.52
CA ARG A 176 17.60 -3.87 -6.75
C ARG A 176 18.83 -4.62 -6.28
N ALA A 177 18.67 -5.87 -5.85
CA ALA A 177 19.80 -6.71 -5.48
C ALA A 177 20.70 -7.02 -6.68
N ALA A 178 20.11 -7.30 -7.84
CA ALA A 178 20.86 -7.57 -9.06
C ALA A 178 21.77 -6.38 -9.45
N VAL A 179 21.22 -5.15 -9.44
CA VAL A 179 22.00 -3.95 -9.78
C VAL A 179 23.07 -3.58 -8.74
N ALA A 180 22.95 -4.09 -7.50
CA ALA A 180 23.96 -3.91 -6.47
C ALA A 180 25.15 -4.89 -6.60
N LEU A 181 24.97 -6.03 -7.29
CA LEU A 181 26.01 -7.06 -7.43
C LEU A 181 27.32 -6.53 -8.04
N PRO A 182 27.34 -5.75 -9.14
CA PRO A 182 28.57 -5.23 -9.73
C PRO A 182 29.46 -4.46 -8.74
N LEU A 183 28.83 -3.62 -7.91
CA LEU A 183 29.51 -2.85 -6.88
C LEU A 183 30.05 -3.77 -5.79
N LEU A 184 29.22 -4.67 -5.28
CA LEU A 184 29.61 -5.60 -4.21
C LEU A 184 30.72 -6.56 -4.63
N MET A 185 30.73 -6.98 -5.91
CA MET A 185 31.82 -7.77 -6.48
C MET A 185 33.13 -6.98 -6.50
N ALA A 186 33.09 -5.68 -6.80
CA ALA A 186 34.27 -4.83 -6.76
C ALA A 186 34.77 -4.60 -5.33
N GLU A 187 33.86 -4.36 -4.37
CA GLU A 187 34.21 -4.22 -2.95
C GLU A 187 34.82 -5.50 -2.36
N ALA A 188 34.36 -6.66 -2.83
CA ALA A 188 34.93 -7.96 -2.46
C ALA A 188 36.28 -8.26 -3.16
N GLY A 189 36.76 -7.37 -4.04
CA GLY A 189 38.00 -7.56 -4.81
C GLY A 189 37.90 -8.63 -5.89
N MET A 190 36.69 -9.08 -6.24
CA MET A 190 36.45 -10.11 -7.26
C MET A 190 36.31 -9.55 -8.68
N ALA A 191 36.07 -8.24 -8.78
CA ALA A 191 36.00 -7.51 -10.04
C ALA A 191 36.70 -6.15 -9.88
N GLU A 192 37.17 -5.58 -10.98
CA GLU A 192 37.53 -4.15 -10.97
C GLU A 192 36.25 -3.31 -10.83
N PRO A 193 36.32 -2.08 -10.30
CA PRO A 193 35.18 -1.18 -10.28
C PRO A 193 34.58 -1.00 -11.67
N ALA A 194 33.26 -1.13 -11.79
CA ALA A 194 32.58 -0.94 -13.05
C ALA A 194 32.84 0.48 -13.61
N ALA A 195 32.97 0.57 -14.93
CA ALA A 195 33.27 1.84 -15.58
C ALA A 195 32.17 2.87 -15.29
N THR A 196 32.53 3.96 -14.61
CA THR A 196 31.62 5.08 -14.42
C THR A 196 31.41 5.77 -15.77
N PRO A 197 30.16 6.08 -16.18
CA PRO A 197 29.93 6.89 -17.36
C PRO A 197 30.75 8.18 -17.26
N ALA A 198 31.71 8.36 -18.16
CA ALA A 198 32.46 9.60 -18.21
C ALA A 198 31.50 10.72 -18.60
N ALA A 199 31.40 11.74 -17.76
CA ALA A 199 30.68 12.96 -18.14
C ALA A 199 31.35 13.53 -19.39
N VAL A 200 30.57 13.73 -20.46
CA VAL A 200 31.06 14.38 -21.67
C VAL A 200 31.34 15.85 -21.32
N PRO A 201 32.60 16.33 -21.41
CA PRO A 201 32.92 17.72 -21.10
C PRO A 201 32.13 18.66 -22.02
N GLY A 202 31.33 19.55 -21.43
CA GLY A 202 30.53 20.51 -22.19
C GLY A 202 29.17 20.00 -22.71
N ALA A 203 28.76 18.77 -22.38
CA ALA A 203 27.39 18.35 -22.62
C ALA A 203 26.45 19.21 -21.76
N ALA A 204 25.50 19.88 -22.41
CA ALA A 204 24.45 20.61 -21.72
C ALA A 204 23.63 19.62 -20.89
N VAL A 205 23.78 19.67 -19.57
CA VAL A 205 22.91 18.93 -18.66
C VAL A 205 21.54 19.57 -18.79
N ALA A 206 20.61 18.86 -19.46
CA ALA A 206 19.21 19.25 -19.43
C ALA A 206 18.81 19.35 -17.95
N PRO A 207 18.15 20.44 -17.52
CA PRO A 207 17.64 20.52 -16.17
C PRO A 207 16.80 19.28 -15.90
N LEU A 208 16.99 18.67 -14.73
CA LEU A 208 16.14 17.58 -14.28
C LEU A 208 14.67 18.01 -14.48
N PRO A 209 13.81 17.15 -15.04
CA PRO A 209 12.40 17.46 -15.15
C PRO A 209 11.90 17.86 -13.75
N ASP A 210 11.04 18.87 -13.69
CA ASP A 210 10.45 19.31 -12.43
C ASP A 210 9.96 18.09 -11.66
N VAL A 211 10.49 17.91 -10.45
CA VAL A 211 10.10 16.81 -9.57
C VAL A 211 8.60 16.98 -9.32
N GLY A 212 7.79 16.19 -10.02
CA GLY A 212 6.34 16.19 -9.83
C GLY A 212 6.06 15.95 -8.35
N SER A 213 5.16 16.73 -7.75
CA SER A 213 4.94 16.62 -6.32
C SER A 213 4.32 15.26 -5.99
N ASP A 214 5.06 14.38 -5.33
CA ASP A 214 4.55 13.12 -4.73
C ASP A 214 3.62 13.36 -3.53
N PHE A 215 3.20 14.60 -3.31
CA PHE A 215 2.37 15.02 -2.18
C PHE A 215 1.08 14.20 -2.05
N TRP A 216 0.53 13.76 -3.18
CA TRP A 216 -0.67 12.94 -3.16
C TRP A 216 -0.37 11.51 -2.72
N ARG A 217 0.73 10.91 -3.20
CA ARG A 217 1.14 9.55 -2.81
C ARG A 217 1.63 9.47 -1.37
N ASP A 218 2.33 10.50 -0.90
CA ASP A 218 2.95 10.51 0.42
C ASP A 218 1.97 10.94 1.54
N ARG A 219 0.93 11.74 1.20
CA ARG A 219 0.01 12.33 2.20
C ARG A 219 -1.46 11.96 2.04
N TRP A 220 -1.83 11.05 1.13
CA TRP A 220 -3.23 10.66 0.95
C TRP A 220 -3.85 10.14 2.25
N GLY A 221 -3.12 9.34 3.03
CA GLY A 221 -3.62 8.81 4.32
C GLY A 221 -3.94 9.92 5.32
N TRP A 222 -3.08 10.94 5.44
CA TRP A 222 -3.33 12.10 6.29
C TRP A 222 -4.49 12.96 5.79
N LEU A 223 -4.63 13.11 4.47
CA LEU A 223 -5.72 13.86 3.84
C LEU A 223 -7.07 13.15 4.02
N LEU A 224 -7.12 11.83 3.93
CA LEU A 224 -8.33 11.05 4.24
C LEU A 224 -8.69 11.13 5.73
N ALA A 225 -7.70 11.03 6.62
CA ALA A 225 -7.93 11.14 8.06
C ALA A 225 -8.47 12.53 8.44
N THR A 226 -7.89 13.60 7.90
CA THR A 226 -8.35 14.97 8.14
C THR A 226 -9.73 15.22 7.52
N ALA A 227 -9.98 14.74 6.30
CA ALA A 227 -11.31 14.82 5.68
C ALA A 227 -12.37 14.09 6.53
N GLY A 228 -12.07 12.88 7.00
CA GLY A 228 -12.94 12.11 7.90
C GLY A 228 -13.24 12.85 9.20
N LEU A 229 -12.22 13.43 9.84
CA LEU A 229 -12.37 14.20 11.07
C LEU A 229 -13.26 15.44 10.87
N LEU A 230 -13.07 16.18 9.78
CA LEU A 230 -13.89 17.35 9.45
C LEU A 230 -15.36 16.96 9.22
N LEU A 231 -15.61 15.82 8.60
CA LEU A 231 -16.95 15.30 8.36
C LEU A 231 -17.65 14.96 9.69
N VAL A 232 -16.95 14.30 10.61
CA VAL A 232 -17.45 14.03 11.97
C VAL A 232 -17.75 15.34 12.71
N ALA A 233 -16.84 16.31 12.65
CA ALA A 233 -17.05 17.61 13.29
C ALA A 233 -18.31 18.31 12.75
N ALA A 234 -18.48 18.36 11.42
CA ALA A 234 -19.66 18.95 10.78
C ALA A 234 -20.96 18.25 11.19
N LEU A 235 -20.96 16.92 11.31
CA LEU A 235 -22.10 16.16 11.82
C LEU A 235 -22.43 16.50 13.28
N LEU A 236 -21.41 16.61 14.14
CA LEU A 236 -21.63 17.01 15.53
C LEU A 236 -22.17 18.44 15.65
N PHE A 237 -21.68 19.37 14.83
CA PHE A 237 -22.19 20.74 14.77
C PHE A 237 -23.66 20.80 14.32
N THR A 238 -23.99 20.09 13.24
CA THR A 238 -25.37 20.05 12.72
C THR A 238 -26.33 19.39 13.72
N VAL A 239 -25.95 18.27 14.33
CA VAL A 239 -26.74 17.62 15.40
C VAL A 239 -26.88 18.53 16.62
N GLY A 240 -25.80 19.19 17.03
CA GLY A 240 -25.81 20.16 18.13
C GLY A 240 -26.76 21.33 17.87
N PHE A 241 -26.74 21.88 16.66
CA PHE A 241 -27.63 22.97 16.25
C PHE A 241 -29.09 22.54 16.22
N VAL A 242 -29.38 21.35 15.70
CA VAL A 242 -30.75 20.78 15.65
C VAL A 242 -31.25 20.44 17.06
N ARG A 243 -30.41 19.89 17.93
CA ARG A 243 -30.78 19.62 19.34
C ARG A 243 -31.05 20.93 20.09
N ARG A 244 -30.20 21.94 19.89
CA ARG A 244 -30.35 23.27 20.51
C ARG A 244 -31.59 24.01 20.01
N SER A 245 -31.90 23.93 18.72
CA SER A 245 -33.11 24.54 18.17
C SER A 245 -34.38 23.85 18.70
N ARG A 246 -34.37 22.52 18.80
CA ARG A 246 -35.47 21.76 19.42
C ARG A 246 -35.63 22.07 20.91
N GLN A 247 -34.54 22.19 21.66
CA GLN A 247 -34.59 22.60 23.07
C GLN A 247 -35.11 24.02 23.26
N ARG A 248 -34.76 24.96 22.38
CA ARG A 248 -35.31 26.33 22.39
C ARG A 248 -36.79 26.36 22.02
N ALA A 249 -37.23 25.51 21.11
CA ALA A 249 -38.66 25.36 20.76
C ALA A 249 -39.47 24.67 21.87
N GLN A 250 -38.82 23.91 22.76
CA GLN A 250 -39.44 23.21 23.89
C GLN A 250 -39.25 23.93 25.23
N ALA A 251 -38.50 25.04 25.28
CA ALA A 251 -38.41 25.88 26.46
C ALA A 251 -39.81 26.47 26.74
N PRO A 252 -40.45 26.14 27.87
CA PRO A 252 -41.76 26.68 28.18
C PRO A 252 -41.62 28.20 28.36
N ALA A 253 -42.48 28.96 27.69
CA ALA A 253 -42.63 30.39 27.91
C ALA A 253 -43.11 30.63 29.36
N GLY A 254 -42.15 30.72 30.28
CA GLY A 254 -42.39 31.01 31.69
C GLY A 254 -42.34 32.51 31.96
N ARG A 255 -43.49 33.05 32.38
CA ARG A 255 -43.75 34.34 33.07
C ARG A 255 -43.60 35.63 32.25
N THR A 256 -44.73 36.33 32.06
CA THR A 256 -45.26 37.32 33.02
C THR A 256 -46.56 37.96 32.50
N ARG A 257 -47.65 37.91 33.28
CA ARG A 257 -48.62 39.01 33.30
C ARG A 257 -49.28 39.10 34.68
N GLY A 258 -48.57 39.75 35.60
CA GLY A 258 -49.23 40.50 36.66
C GLY A 258 -49.70 41.84 36.09
N LYS A 259 -51.00 42.09 36.16
CA LYS A 259 -51.66 43.41 36.18
C LYS A 259 -52.84 43.20 37.15
N ALA A 260 -52.73 43.77 38.35
CA ALA A 260 -53.29 45.06 38.74
C ALA A 260 -54.81 44.95 38.86
#